data_AF-D2TRV3-F1
#
_entry.id   AF-D2TRV3-F1
#
_cell.length_a   1.000
_cell.length_b   1.000
_cell.length_c   1.000
_cell.angle_alpha   90.00
_cell.angle_beta   90.00
_cell.angle_gamma   90.00
#
_symmetry.space_group_name_H-M   'P 1'
#
loop_
_entity.id
_entity.type
_entity.pdbx_description
1 polymer ?
#
loop_
_entity_poly.entity_id
_entity_poly.type
_entity_poly.pdbx_seq_one_letter_code
_entity_poly.pdbx_strand_id
1 'polypeptide(L)'
;MKTAKRLLGCAMTASVLFATSAFAASWQESLSSAASELSKQSAGSSQSGTTLASLGSLLNGGNQALSASNMNNAAGILQYCAKQKLASVTDAESVKNQVLDKLGLGATEQKQDNNYLDGIQGLLNTKDGQQLNLNNIGSTPLAEKVKTKACDLVLKQGMNFIS
;
A
#
# COMPACT_ATOMS: atom_id res chain seq x y z
N MET A 1 -44.26 51.43 7.23
CA MET A 1 -44.88 51.32 5.89
C MET A 1 -44.64 49.91 5.36
N LYS A 2 -45.72 49.20 4.98
CA LYS A 2 -45.74 47.90 4.29
C LYS A 2 -45.16 48.06 2.87
N THR A 3 -44.52 47.02 2.32
CA THR A 3 -45.06 46.19 1.21
C THR A 3 -44.09 45.08 0.79
N ALA A 4 -44.69 43.93 0.45
CA ALA A 4 -44.06 42.68 0.04
C ALA A 4 -43.90 42.56 -1.50
N LYS A 5 -43.42 41.37 -1.93
CA LYS A 5 -43.34 40.79 -3.30
C LYS A 5 -42.08 41.20 -4.08
N ARG A 6 -41.30 40.28 -4.69
CA ARG A 6 -41.74 39.22 -5.61
C ARG A 6 -40.82 37.98 -5.61
N LEU A 7 -41.43 36.80 -5.70
CA LEU A 7 -40.88 35.58 -6.28
C LEU A 7 -40.79 35.73 -7.82
N LEU A 8 -39.67 35.33 -8.44
CA LEU A 8 -39.58 34.44 -9.62
C LEU A 8 -38.15 34.42 -10.24
N GLY A 9 -37.58 33.22 -10.39
CA GLY A 9 -37.04 32.76 -11.69
C GLY A 9 -35.56 32.98 -12.05
N CYS A 10 -34.90 31.83 -12.27
CA CYS A 10 -33.90 31.53 -13.32
C CYS A 10 -32.39 31.48 -12.98
N ALA A 11 -31.88 30.29 -13.31
CA ALA A 11 -30.67 30.02 -14.08
C ALA A 11 -29.37 29.68 -13.34
N MET A 12 -28.89 28.48 -13.67
CA MET A 12 -27.60 27.89 -13.35
C MET A 12 -26.44 28.78 -13.84
N THR A 13 -25.27 28.73 -13.18
CA THR A 13 -24.00 28.23 -13.74
C THR A 13 -22.76 28.68 -12.93
N ALA A 14 -21.81 27.74 -12.82
CA ALA A 14 -20.36 27.89 -12.63
C ALA A 14 -19.82 28.32 -11.23
N SER A 15 -19.22 27.39 -10.47
CA SER A 15 -17.78 27.00 -10.49
C SER A 15 -16.91 28.04 -9.73
N VAL A 16 -16.03 27.77 -8.76
CA VAL A 16 -15.21 26.61 -8.44
C VAL A 16 -14.91 26.58 -6.93
N LEU A 17 -15.14 25.40 -6.36
CA LEU A 17 -14.49 24.71 -5.24
C LEU A 17 -13.41 25.43 -4.41
N PHE A 18 -13.70 25.48 -3.11
CA PHE A 18 -12.73 25.56 -2.03
C PHE A 18 -11.70 24.42 -2.17
N ALA A 19 -10.44 24.78 -2.40
CA ALA A 19 -9.32 23.85 -2.33
C ALA A 19 -9.01 23.51 -0.86
N THR A 20 -9.78 22.61 -0.28
CA THR A 20 -9.38 21.87 0.92
C THR A 20 -8.38 20.81 0.50
N SER A 21 -7.18 20.86 1.09
CA SER A 21 -6.12 19.88 0.93
C SER A 21 -6.60 18.47 1.29
N ALA A 22 -6.92 17.67 0.28
CA ALA A 22 -7.19 16.24 0.40
C ALA A 22 -6.27 15.46 -0.54
N PHE A 23 -4.97 15.44 -0.25
CA PHE A 23 -4.04 14.47 -0.84
C PHE A 23 -4.11 13.14 -0.09
N ALA A 24 -5.29 12.52 -0.02
CA ALA A 24 -5.43 11.20 0.60
C ALA A 24 -6.72 10.47 0.18
N ALA A 25 -6.99 10.34 -1.12
CA ALA A 25 -7.97 9.35 -1.64
C ALA A 25 -7.92 9.20 -3.18
N SER A 26 -7.51 10.25 -3.90
CA SER A 26 -7.58 10.29 -5.38
C SER A 26 -6.77 9.21 -6.11
N TRP A 27 -5.80 8.60 -5.44
CA TRP A 27 -5.01 7.51 -6.01
C TRP A 27 -5.76 6.18 -6.01
N GLN A 28 -6.62 5.90 -5.03
CA GLN A 28 -7.37 4.65 -4.96
C GLN A 28 -8.42 4.59 -6.06
N GLU A 29 -9.08 5.71 -6.35
CA GLU A 29 -9.97 5.84 -7.51
C GLU A 29 -9.19 5.68 -8.83
N SER A 30 -8.04 6.35 -8.97
CA SER A 30 -7.18 6.26 -10.16
C SER A 30 -6.61 4.84 -10.38
N LEU A 31 -6.26 4.12 -9.29
CA LEU A 31 -5.80 2.74 -9.36
C LEU A 31 -6.95 1.78 -9.64
N SER A 32 -8.11 1.95 -9.01
CA SER A 32 -9.28 1.10 -9.24
C SER A 32 -9.75 1.24 -10.69
N SER A 33 -9.72 2.44 -11.26
CA SER A 33 -9.98 2.65 -12.69
C SER A 33 -8.88 2.05 -13.57
N ALA A 34 -7.60 2.22 -13.24
CA ALA A 34 -6.49 1.63 -14.00
C ALA A 34 -6.48 0.09 -13.93
N ALA A 35 -6.80 -0.50 -12.78
CA ALA A 35 -6.97 -1.93 -12.58
C ALA A 35 -8.19 -2.46 -13.34
N SER A 36 -9.28 -1.70 -13.39
CA SER A 36 -10.49 -2.07 -14.14
C SER A 36 -10.26 -2.02 -15.66
N GLU A 37 -9.55 -1.01 -16.16
CA GLU A 37 -9.19 -0.90 -17.58
C GLU A 37 -8.15 -1.97 -17.99
N LEU A 38 -7.18 -2.28 -17.13
CA LEU A 38 -6.19 -3.32 -17.39
C LEU A 38 -6.75 -4.74 -17.25
N SER A 39 -7.73 -4.95 -16.36
CA SER A 39 -8.49 -6.21 -16.24
C SER A 39 -9.23 -6.54 -17.53
N LYS A 40 -9.82 -5.52 -18.19
CA LYS A 40 -10.46 -5.68 -19.51
C LYS A 40 -9.46 -6.03 -20.62
N GLN A 41 -8.21 -5.62 -20.50
CA GLN A 41 -7.14 -5.92 -21.47
C GLN A 41 -6.47 -7.29 -21.24
N SER A 42 -6.66 -7.92 -20.07
CA SER A 42 -5.99 -9.16 -19.64
C SER A 42 -6.80 -10.45 -19.89
N ALA A 43 -7.81 -10.44 -20.75
CA ALA A 43 -8.56 -11.64 -21.13
C ALA A 43 -7.74 -12.63 -22.01
N GLY A 44 -6.44 -12.42 -22.21
CA GLY A 44 -5.61 -13.17 -23.17
C GLY A 44 -4.28 -13.74 -22.68
N SER A 45 -3.91 -13.69 -21.39
CA SER A 45 -2.65 -14.30 -20.93
C SER A 45 -2.68 -14.78 -19.48
N SER A 46 -2.67 -16.10 -19.32
CA SER A 46 -3.05 -16.85 -18.11
C SER A 46 -2.02 -16.91 -16.97
N GLN A 47 -1.03 -16.01 -16.92
CA GLN A 47 0.02 -16.06 -15.87
C GLN A 47 0.15 -14.76 -15.06
N SER A 48 -0.43 -13.64 -15.52
CA SER A 48 -0.37 -12.32 -14.83
C SER A 48 -1.67 -11.94 -14.11
N GLY A 49 -2.69 -12.80 -14.14
CA GLY A 49 -4.02 -12.49 -13.58
C GLY A 49 -4.15 -12.66 -12.06
N THR A 50 -3.33 -13.52 -11.43
CA THR A 50 -3.47 -13.86 -10.00
C THR A 50 -2.89 -12.80 -9.07
N THR A 51 -1.74 -12.20 -9.40
CA THR A 51 -1.12 -11.14 -8.59
C THR A 51 -1.88 -9.82 -8.67
N LEU A 52 -2.43 -9.47 -9.83
CA LEU A 52 -3.18 -8.23 -10.02
C LEU A 52 -4.60 -8.29 -9.47
N ALA A 53 -5.32 -9.40 -9.64
CA ALA A 53 -6.62 -9.59 -9.00
C ALA A 53 -6.50 -9.64 -7.47
N SER A 54 -5.44 -10.29 -6.95
CA SER A 54 -5.13 -10.24 -5.52
C SER A 54 -4.78 -8.84 -5.08
N LEU A 55 -4.01 -8.06 -5.85
CA LEU A 55 -3.75 -6.65 -5.57
C LEU A 55 -5.02 -5.81 -5.54
N GLY A 56 -5.95 -6.01 -6.47
CA GLY A 56 -7.23 -5.30 -6.53
C GLY A 56 -8.10 -5.60 -5.32
N SER A 57 -8.20 -6.88 -4.93
CA SER A 57 -8.87 -7.29 -3.68
C SER A 57 -8.18 -6.77 -2.43
N LEU A 58 -6.85 -6.80 -2.38
CA LEU A 58 -6.06 -6.29 -1.25
C LEU A 58 -6.18 -4.77 -1.11
N LEU A 59 -6.20 -4.05 -2.24
CA LEU A 59 -6.41 -2.60 -2.27
C LEU A 59 -7.83 -2.23 -1.82
N ASN A 60 -8.81 -3.04 -2.18
CA ASN A 60 -10.19 -2.90 -1.71
C ASN A 60 -10.38 -3.36 -0.25
N GLY A 61 -9.50 -4.25 0.25
CA GLY A 61 -9.43 -4.73 1.64
C GLY A 61 -8.72 -3.80 2.61
N GLY A 62 -8.23 -2.64 2.14
CA GLY A 62 -7.64 -1.59 2.98
C GLY A 62 -6.26 -1.92 3.54
N ASN A 63 -5.87 -1.22 4.60
CA ASN A 63 -4.50 -1.26 5.16
C ASN A 63 -4.12 -2.63 5.75
N GLN A 64 -5.10 -3.44 6.16
CA GLN A 64 -4.88 -4.76 6.77
C GLN A 64 -4.39 -5.79 5.76
N ALA A 65 -4.90 -5.71 4.53
CA ALA A 65 -4.53 -6.57 3.43
C ALA A 65 -3.04 -6.44 3.06
N LEU A 66 -2.48 -5.24 3.13
CA LEU A 66 -1.05 -4.99 2.84
C LEU A 66 -0.16 -4.97 4.08
N SER A 67 -0.70 -5.37 5.23
CA SER A 67 0.08 -5.50 6.46
C SER A 67 0.69 -6.90 6.56
N ALA A 68 1.94 -6.99 7.01
CA ALA A 68 2.60 -8.26 7.25
C ALA A 68 1.88 -9.07 8.34
N SER A 69 1.88 -10.39 8.19
CA SER A 69 1.26 -11.38 9.07
C SER A 69 1.91 -11.38 10.46
N ASN A 70 3.24 -11.30 10.49
CA ASN A 70 4.03 -11.32 11.71
C ASN A 70 5.17 -10.30 11.65
N MET A 71 5.78 -10.05 12.81
CA MET A 71 6.89 -9.11 12.96
C MET A 71 8.14 -9.53 12.15
N ASN A 72 8.41 -10.83 12.02
CA ASN A 72 9.61 -11.32 11.32
C ASN A 72 9.52 -11.03 9.81
N ASN A 73 8.36 -11.30 9.19
CA ASN A 73 8.10 -10.91 7.80
C ASN A 73 8.07 -9.39 7.63
N ALA A 74 7.50 -8.65 8.58
CA ALA A 74 7.53 -7.19 8.57
C ALA A 74 8.97 -6.66 8.55
N ALA A 75 9.85 -7.19 9.40
CA ALA A 75 11.26 -6.81 9.47
C ALA A 75 12.00 -7.11 8.14
N GLY A 76 11.74 -8.28 7.55
CA GLY A 76 12.31 -8.64 6.24
C GLY A 76 11.83 -7.70 5.13
N ILE A 77 10.53 -7.39 5.08
CA ILE A 77 9.96 -6.46 4.10
C ILE A 77 10.48 -5.04 4.30
N LEU A 78 10.68 -4.59 5.53
CA LEU A 78 11.32 -3.29 5.79
C LEU A 78 12.73 -3.23 5.21
N GLN A 79 13.49 -4.32 5.33
CA GLN A 79 14.80 -4.40 4.71
C GLN A 79 14.71 -4.39 3.18
N TYR A 80 13.76 -5.12 2.59
CA TYR A 80 13.51 -5.07 1.14
C TYR A 80 13.17 -3.66 0.67
N CYS A 81 12.26 -2.99 1.37
CA CYS A 81 11.81 -1.62 1.06
C CYS A 81 12.94 -0.59 1.17
N ALA A 82 13.80 -0.71 2.18
CA ALA A 82 14.99 0.12 2.32
C ALA A 82 15.98 -0.10 1.16
N LYS A 83 16.24 -1.36 0.78
CA LYS A 83 17.11 -1.71 -0.36
C LYS A 83 16.59 -1.15 -1.68
N GLN A 84 15.28 -1.24 -1.91
CA GLN A 84 14.63 -0.76 -3.13
C GLN A 84 14.38 0.76 -3.14
N LYS A 85 14.75 1.49 -2.07
CA LYS A 85 14.49 2.93 -1.89
C LYS A 85 13.01 3.31 -2.03
N LEU A 86 12.11 2.41 -1.61
CA LEU A 86 10.65 2.56 -1.73
C LEU A 86 10.00 3.20 -0.50
N ALA A 87 10.77 3.43 0.57
CA ALA A 87 10.35 4.17 1.76
C ALA A 87 11.42 5.19 2.12
N SER A 88 11.11 6.19 2.95
CA SER A 88 12.10 7.10 3.51
C SER A 88 13.23 6.29 4.17
N VAL A 89 14.39 6.28 3.51
CA VAL A 89 15.52 5.37 3.79
C VAL A 89 16.00 5.51 5.25
N THR A 90 15.88 6.72 5.80
CA THR A 90 16.32 7.05 7.15
C THR A 90 15.47 6.38 8.24
N ASP A 91 14.15 6.27 8.06
CA ASP A 91 13.26 5.66 9.05
C ASP A 91 13.20 4.15 8.90
N ALA A 92 13.27 3.63 7.67
CA ALA A 92 13.13 2.20 7.41
C ALA A 92 14.25 1.36 8.05
N GLU A 93 15.50 1.81 8.00
CA GLU A 93 16.62 1.08 8.65
C GLU A 93 16.56 1.15 10.17
N SER A 94 16.23 2.32 10.73
CA SER A 94 16.11 2.50 12.18
C SER A 94 14.97 1.66 12.74
N VAL A 95 13.79 1.70 12.11
CA VAL A 95 12.64 0.90 12.51
C VAL A 95 12.91 -0.59 12.30
N LYS A 96 13.55 -1.00 11.20
CA LYS A 96 14.00 -2.39 10.99
C LYS A 96 14.86 -2.88 12.15
N ASN A 97 15.90 -2.13 12.53
CA ASN A 97 16.79 -2.53 13.62
C ASN A 97 16.03 -2.64 14.95
N GLN A 98 15.19 -1.65 15.28
CA GLN A 98 14.39 -1.69 16.51
C GLN A 98 13.37 -2.83 16.53
N VAL A 99 12.76 -3.16 15.38
CA VAL A 99 11.86 -4.32 15.26
C VAL A 99 12.65 -5.62 15.45
N LEU A 100 13.83 -5.75 14.85
CA LEU A 100 14.70 -6.93 15.04
C LEU A 100 15.15 -7.07 16.51
N ASP A 101 15.49 -5.97 17.17
CA ASP A 101 15.87 -5.95 18.59
C ASP A 101 14.68 -6.36 19.48
N LYS A 102 13.48 -5.83 19.22
CA LYS A 102 12.23 -6.22 19.90
C LYS A 102 11.90 -7.70 19.70
N LEU A 103 12.21 -8.24 18.53
CA LEU A 103 12.02 -9.65 18.21
C LEU A 103 13.06 -10.57 18.86
N GLY A 104 14.19 -10.03 19.31
CA GLY A 104 15.36 -10.84 19.66
C GLY A 104 15.91 -11.61 18.46
N LEU A 105 15.64 -11.16 17.23
CA LEU A 105 15.98 -11.89 16.02
C LEU A 105 17.44 -11.59 15.63
N GLY A 106 18.36 -12.29 16.27
CA GLY A 106 19.79 -12.23 15.99
C GLY A 106 20.14 -12.69 14.56
N ALA A 107 21.40 -12.47 14.17
CA ALA A 107 21.87 -12.83 12.82
C ALA A 107 21.79 -14.33 12.52
N THR A 108 21.78 -15.20 13.55
CA THR A 108 21.62 -16.65 13.39
C THR A 108 20.15 -17.00 13.18
N GLU A 109 19.25 -16.46 14.00
CA GLU A 109 17.80 -16.66 13.88
C GLU A 109 17.26 -16.12 12.56
N GLN A 110 17.75 -14.96 12.10
CA GLN A 110 17.40 -14.40 10.79
C GLN A 110 17.66 -15.37 9.63
N LYS A 111 18.70 -16.21 9.71
CA LYS A 111 19.03 -17.19 8.67
C LYS A 111 18.15 -18.43 8.70
N GLN A 112 17.45 -18.67 9.80
CA GLN A 112 16.59 -19.83 10.00
C GLN A 112 15.10 -19.45 9.91
N ASP A 113 14.77 -18.17 10.05
CA ASP A 113 13.40 -17.68 10.01
C ASP A 113 12.90 -17.49 8.57
N ASN A 114 12.06 -18.41 8.10
CA ASN A 114 11.49 -18.33 6.75
C ASN A 114 10.68 -17.06 6.51
N ASN A 115 10.00 -16.50 7.52
CA ASN A 115 9.18 -15.30 7.34
C ASN A 115 10.04 -14.07 7.06
N TYR A 116 11.17 -13.94 7.75
CA TYR A 116 12.19 -12.93 7.52
C TYR A 116 12.85 -13.12 6.15
N LEU A 117 13.22 -14.37 5.80
CA LEU A 117 13.80 -14.70 4.50
C LEU A 117 12.86 -14.38 3.33
N ASP A 118 11.57 -14.69 3.46
CA ASP A 118 10.52 -14.28 2.52
C ASP A 118 10.49 -12.76 2.40
N GLY A 119 10.51 -12.06 3.54
CA GLY A 119 10.43 -10.61 3.58
C GLY A 119 11.60 -9.92 2.87
N ILE A 120 12.84 -10.38 3.09
CA ILE A 120 14.03 -9.80 2.42
C ILE A 120 14.04 -10.06 0.91
N GLN A 121 13.33 -11.10 0.46
CA GLN A 121 13.10 -11.40 -0.94
C GLN A 121 11.92 -10.61 -1.53
N GLY A 122 11.21 -9.83 -0.73
CA GLY A 122 10.05 -9.05 -1.16
C GLY A 122 8.75 -9.85 -1.21
N LEU A 123 8.68 -10.98 -0.52
CA LEU A 123 7.44 -11.75 -0.31
C LEU A 123 6.77 -11.29 0.98
N LEU A 124 5.71 -10.52 0.83
CA LEU A 124 4.87 -10.04 1.92
C LEU A 124 3.83 -11.10 2.23
N ASN A 125 3.93 -11.72 3.40
CA ASN A 125 2.94 -12.66 3.89
C ASN A 125 1.88 -11.83 4.61
N THR A 126 0.69 -11.67 4.04
CA THR A 126 -0.37 -10.82 4.57
C THR A 126 -1.10 -11.51 5.73
N LYS A 127 -1.82 -10.72 6.55
CA LYS A 127 -2.63 -11.27 7.66
C LYS A 127 -3.72 -12.23 7.19
N ASP A 128 -4.21 -12.08 5.97
CA ASP A 128 -5.24 -12.94 5.37
C ASP A 128 -4.71 -14.28 4.85
N GLY A 129 -3.42 -14.59 5.11
CA GLY A 129 -2.78 -15.82 4.65
C GLY A 129 -2.40 -15.82 3.18
N GLN A 130 -2.47 -14.66 2.51
CA GLN A 130 -2.00 -14.50 1.14
C GLN A 130 -0.52 -14.14 1.14
N GLN A 131 0.21 -14.58 0.11
CA GLN A 131 1.57 -14.14 -0.12
C GLN A 131 1.62 -13.24 -1.35
N LEU A 132 2.02 -12.00 -1.14
CA LEU A 132 2.19 -11.01 -2.18
C LEU A 132 3.68 -10.87 -2.54
N ASN A 133 4.03 -11.17 -3.78
CA ASN A 133 5.37 -10.93 -4.28
C ASN A 133 5.50 -9.51 -4.85
N LEU A 134 6.19 -8.63 -4.12
CA LEU A 134 6.42 -7.23 -4.50
C LEU A 134 7.27 -7.08 -5.76
N ASN A 135 8.08 -8.09 -6.12
CA ASN A 135 8.85 -8.07 -7.37
C ASN A 135 7.96 -8.28 -8.60
N ASN A 136 6.88 -9.04 -8.46
CA ASN A 136 5.99 -9.41 -9.56
C ASN A 136 4.94 -8.35 -9.91
N ILE A 137 4.86 -7.25 -9.14
CA ILE A 137 3.92 -6.14 -9.40
C ILE A 137 4.36 -5.32 -10.64
N GLY A 138 5.61 -5.47 -11.09
CA GLY A 138 6.17 -4.76 -12.24
C GLY A 138 6.87 -3.44 -11.87
N SER A 139 7.19 -2.63 -12.89
CA SER A 139 7.96 -1.38 -12.74
C SER A 139 7.25 -0.17 -13.36
N THR A 140 5.93 -0.26 -13.56
CA THR A 140 5.15 0.90 -13.99
C THR A 140 5.06 1.92 -12.85
N PRO A 141 4.79 3.21 -13.12
CA PRO A 141 4.59 4.21 -12.07
C PRO A 141 3.48 3.82 -11.06
N LEU A 142 2.52 3.01 -11.51
CA LEU A 142 1.47 2.45 -10.68
C LEU A 142 2.02 1.36 -9.75
N ALA A 143 2.79 0.44 -10.30
CA ALA A 143 3.43 -0.63 -9.54
C ALA A 143 4.34 -0.08 -8.45
N GLU A 144 5.15 0.93 -8.77
CA GLU A 144 6.01 1.61 -7.79
C GLU A 144 5.21 2.24 -6.66
N LYS A 145 4.08 2.89 -6.95
CA LYS A 145 3.17 3.41 -5.93
C LYS A 145 2.61 2.31 -5.03
N VAL A 146 2.23 1.16 -5.59
CA VAL A 146 1.72 0.05 -4.77
C VAL A 146 2.81 -0.52 -3.88
N LYS A 147 4.03 -0.75 -4.41
CA LYS A 147 5.16 -1.23 -3.60
C LYS A 147 5.50 -0.24 -2.49
N THR A 148 5.55 1.05 -2.81
CA THR A 148 5.75 2.15 -1.85
C THR A 148 4.70 2.12 -0.75
N LYS A 149 3.42 1.93 -1.09
CA LYS A 149 2.34 1.83 -0.10
C LYS A 149 2.44 0.59 0.77
N ALA A 150 2.78 -0.57 0.21
CA ALA A 150 3.04 -1.77 1.01
C ALA A 150 4.18 -1.52 2.01
N CYS A 151 5.28 -0.92 1.55
CA CYS A 151 6.42 -0.54 2.39
C CYS A 151 6.03 0.43 3.51
N ASP A 152 5.25 1.47 3.20
CA ASP A 152 4.78 2.47 4.17
C ASP A 152 3.86 1.87 5.25
N LEU A 153 2.98 0.95 4.85
CA LEU A 153 2.10 0.24 5.79
C LEU A 153 2.87 -0.70 6.70
N VAL A 154 3.82 -1.45 6.15
CA VAL A 154 4.70 -2.32 6.94
C VAL A 154 5.61 -1.48 7.85
N LEU A 155 6.06 -0.30 7.41
CA LEU A 155 6.83 0.63 8.24
C LEU A 155 6.02 1.14 9.42
N LYS A 156 4.79 1.58 9.16
CA LYS A 156 3.84 1.97 10.22
C LYS A 156 3.54 0.82 11.17
N GLN A 157 3.40 -0.39 10.65
CA GLN A 157 3.23 -1.59 11.46
C GLN A 157 4.48 -1.86 12.31
N GLY A 158 5.68 -1.71 11.75
CA GLY A 158 6.96 -1.78 12.44
C GLY A 158 7.05 -0.80 13.61
N MET A 159 6.67 0.45 13.38
CA MET A 159 6.61 1.49 14.41
C MET A 159 5.67 1.12 15.57
N ASN A 160 4.52 0.50 15.27
CA ASN A 160 3.59 0.04 16.31
C ASN A 160 4.16 -1.12 17.14
N PHE A 161 5.10 -1.90 16.62
CA PHE A 161 5.73 -3.00 17.37
C PHE A 161 6.82 -2.52 18.34
N ILE A 162 7.45 -1.39 18.04
CA ILE A 162 8.51 -0.80 18.85
C ILE A 162 7.99 0.23 19.85
N SER A 163 6.76 0.72 19.64
CA SER A 163 6.06 1.62 20.57
C SER A 163 5.66 0.93 21.88
#